data_AF-A0A8S9QLA7-F1
#
_entry.id   AF-A0A8S9QLA7-F1
#
_cell.length_a   1.000
_cell.length_b   1.000
_cell.length_c   1.000
_cell.angle_alpha   90.00
_cell.angle_beta   90.00
_cell.angle_gamma   90.00
#
_symmetry.space_group_name_H-M   'P 1'
#
loop_
_entity.id
_entity.type
_entity.pdbx_description
1 polymer ?
#
loop_
_entity_poly.entity_id
_entity_poly.type
_entity_poly.pdbx_seq_one_letter_code
_entity_poly.pdbx_strand_id
1 'polypeptide(L)'
;MIYTGPLGQHSSHVIQYFESIPGVAKIKDNYNPATWMLEVTSQSVEIELNMDFAKIYKESALYKSNYELAQELSKPDPGSSDLHFERTFAQSWWEQFKSCLWKMSLSYWRSPAYNLMRIFHTLVSSLIFGLLFWKQGQKIDTQQNLFTVLGAIYGLVIFLGVNNCTSALQYFETERNVMYRERFAGMYSAFAFALAQVVTEIPYIFIQSAEFVIIIYPMMGLYGSAYKVFWSLYSMFCNLLSFNYLALFLISITPNFMLAAILQSLFFVAFNLFAGFLIPLPLQDPTSEKRFSIKVI
;
A
#
# COMPACT_ATOMS: atom_id res chain seq x y z
N MET A 1 -18.96 -30.67 -4.47
CA MET A 1 -20.07 -30.53 -3.50
C MET A 1 -20.62 -31.94 -3.27
N ILE A 2 -20.60 -32.40 -2.02
CA ILE A 2 -20.91 -33.80 -1.65
C ILE A 2 -22.22 -33.93 -0.86
N TYR A 3 -22.73 -32.81 -0.36
CA TYR A 3 -24.03 -32.67 0.31
C TYR A 3 -24.42 -31.19 0.29
N THR A 4 -25.69 -30.89 0.09
CA THR A 4 -26.28 -29.56 0.33
C THR A 4 -27.73 -29.77 0.69
N GLY A 5 -28.13 -29.30 1.85
CA GLY A 5 -29.46 -29.56 2.38
C GLY A 5 -29.55 -29.15 3.85
N PRO A 6 -30.76 -29.22 4.42
CA PRO A 6 -30.96 -28.92 5.83
C PRO A 6 -30.30 -29.98 6.71
N LEU A 7 -29.50 -29.55 7.69
CA LEU A 7 -28.84 -30.47 8.63
C LEU A 7 -29.84 -31.32 9.44
N GLY A 8 -31.05 -30.78 9.69
CA GLY A 8 -32.04 -31.40 10.56
C GLY A 8 -31.73 -31.22 12.05
N GLN A 9 -32.68 -31.56 12.91
CA GLN A 9 -32.46 -31.51 14.36
C GLN A 9 -31.38 -32.53 14.75
N HIS A 10 -30.39 -32.09 15.55
CA HIS A 10 -29.21 -32.90 15.91
C HIS A 10 -28.46 -33.48 14.69
N SER A 11 -28.45 -32.78 13.56
CA SER A 11 -27.79 -33.22 12.31
C SER A 11 -28.34 -34.53 11.73
N SER A 12 -29.57 -34.91 12.11
CA SER A 12 -30.18 -36.19 11.72
C SER A 12 -30.27 -36.40 10.21
N HIS A 13 -30.58 -35.37 9.42
CA HIS A 13 -30.73 -35.51 7.97
C HIS A 13 -29.39 -35.72 7.26
N VAL A 14 -28.33 -35.03 7.70
CA VAL A 14 -27.00 -35.21 7.12
C VAL A 14 -26.40 -36.57 7.53
N ILE A 15 -26.65 -37.02 8.77
CA ILE A 15 -26.28 -38.36 9.23
C ILE A 15 -26.99 -39.42 8.39
N GLN A 16 -28.32 -39.34 8.27
CA GLN A 16 -29.10 -40.29 7.47
C GLN A 16 -28.66 -40.33 6.01
N TYR A 17 -28.32 -39.17 5.43
CA TYR A 17 -27.82 -39.11 4.06
C TYR A 17 -26.51 -39.90 3.89
N PHE A 18 -25.49 -39.61 4.69
CA PHE A 18 -24.20 -40.30 4.56
C PHE A 18 -24.26 -41.77 5.01
N GLU A 19 -25.06 -42.11 6.02
CA GLU A 19 -25.27 -43.50 6.43
C GLU A 19 -26.06 -44.33 5.41
N SER A 20 -26.84 -43.68 4.53
CA SER A 20 -27.51 -44.37 3.41
C SER A 20 -26.55 -44.85 2.33
N ILE A 21 -25.32 -44.31 2.30
CA ILE A 21 -24.29 -44.66 1.33
C ILE A 21 -23.59 -45.95 1.80
N PRO A 22 -23.59 -47.02 0.98
CA PRO A 22 -22.95 -48.27 1.36
C PRO A 22 -21.46 -48.09 1.66
N GLY A 23 -20.98 -48.68 2.76
CA GLY A 23 -19.57 -48.64 3.16
C GLY A 23 -19.19 -47.48 4.09
N VAL A 24 -20.05 -46.46 4.25
CA VAL A 24 -19.81 -45.38 5.21
C VAL A 24 -20.03 -45.87 6.64
N ALA A 25 -19.05 -45.61 7.52
CA ALA A 25 -19.14 -45.96 8.93
C ALA A 25 -20.22 -45.14 9.63
N LYS A 26 -21.12 -45.81 10.39
CA LYS A 26 -22.16 -45.14 11.18
C LYS A 26 -21.59 -44.26 12.28
N ILE A 27 -22.30 -43.20 12.62
CA ILE A 27 -21.89 -42.31 13.71
C ILE A 27 -21.99 -43.06 15.05
N LYS A 28 -21.02 -42.82 15.94
CA LYS A 28 -21.05 -43.37 17.30
C LYS A 28 -21.94 -42.52 18.22
N ASP A 29 -22.54 -43.15 19.20
CA ASP A 29 -23.31 -42.44 20.23
C ASP A 29 -22.45 -41.39 20.92
N ASN A 30 -23.04 -40.20 21.14
CA ASN A 30 -22.39 -39.05 21.75
C ASN A 30 -21.15 -38.53 20.99
N TYR A 31 -21.05 -38.82 19.69
CA TYR A 31 -19.98 -38.29 18.83
C TYR A 31 -20.43 -37.03 18.08
N ASN A 32 -19.50 -36.11 17.82
CA ASN A 32 -19.80 -34.86 17.13
C ASN A 32 -20.10 -35.13 15.64
N PRO A 33 -21.32 -34.84 15.14
CA PRO A 33 -21.68 -35.10 13.75
C PRO A 33 -20.82 -34.35 12.73
N ALA A 34 -20.34 -33.14 13.06
CA ALA A 34 -19.48 -32.38 12.16
C ALA A 34 -18.11 -33.04 11.98
N THR A 35 -17.54 -33.57 13.07
CA THR A 35 -16.27 -34.30 13.05
C THR A 35 -16.42 -35.62 12.29
N TRP A 36 -17.45 -36.40 12.60
CA TRP A 36 -17.75 -37.65 11.90
C TRP A 36 -17.94 -37.43 10.39
N MET A 37 -18.69 -36.39 10.00
CA MET A 37 -18.88 -36.06 8.58
C MET A 37 -17.54 -35.84 7.88
N LEU A 38 -16.62 -35.07 8.47
CA LEU A 38 -15.30 -34.83 7.86
C LEU A 38 -14.44 -36.09 7.77
N GLU A 39 -14.56 -37.01 8.74
CA GLU A 39 -13.84 -38.29 8.73
C GLU A 39 -14.35 -39.20 7.61
N VAL A 40 -15.67 -39.37 7.50
CA VAL A 40 -16.28 -40.28 6.52
C VAL A 40 -16.29 -39.73 5.09
N THR A 41 -16.17 -38.41 4.92
CA THR A 41 -16.07 -37.78 3.59
C THR A 41 -14.64 -37.39 3.22
N SER A 42 -13.63 -37.95 3.90
CA SER A 42 -12.24 -37.69 3.59
C SER A 42 -11.80 -38.39 2.29
N GLN A 43 -10.80 -37.83 1.60
CA GLN A 43 -10.25 -38.43 0.38
C GLN A 43 -9.71 -39.86 0.60
N SER A 44 -9.17 -40.14 1.78
CA SER A 44 -8.73 -41.49 2.16
C SER A 44 -9.89 -42.50 2.14
N VAL A 45 -11.07 -42.10 2.63
CA VAL A 45 -12.25 -42.96 2.67
C VAL A 45 -12.84 -43.15 1.27
N GLU A 46 -12.84 -42.12 0.42
CA GLU A 46 -13.22 -42.25 -1.00
C GLU A 46 -12.38 -43.29 -1.74
N ILE A 47 -11.06 -43.29 -1.51
CA ILE A 47 -10.13 -44.26 -2.12
C ILE A 47 -10.36 -45.66 -1.55
N GLU A 48 -10.51 -45.79 -0.23
CA GLU A 48 -10.72 -47.07 0.44
C GLU A 48 -12.03 -47.74 -0.01
N LEU A 49 -13.10 -46.97 -0.10
CA LEU A 49 -14.42 -47.44 -0.55
C LEU A 49 -14.52 -47.53 -2.08
N ASN A 50 -13.55 -46.99 -2.82
CA ASN A 50 -13.57 -46.84 -4.28
C ASN A 50 -14.85 -46.11 -4.77
N MET A 51 -15.18 -44.99 -4.12
CA MET A 51 -16.39 -44.21 -4.33
C MET A 51 -16.08 -42.73 -4.55
N ASP A 52 -16.94 -42.05 -5.32
CA ASP A 52 -16.89 -40.60 -5.53
C ASP A 52 -18.16 -39.99 -4.91
N PHE A 53 -18.03 -39.34 -3.75
CA PHE A 53 -19.18 -38.75 -3.06
C PHE A 53 -19.82 -37.61 -3.86
N ALA A 54 -19.07 -36.92 -4.71
CA ALA A 54 -19.61 -35.88 -5.57
C ALA A 54 -20.48 -36.46 -6.68
N LYS A 55 -20.12 -37.62 -7.24
CA LYS A 55 -20.95 -38.34 -8.20
C LYS A 55 -22.23 -38.86 -7.54
N ILE A 56 -22.12 -39.48 -6.37
CA ILE A 56 -23.27 -39.99 -5.60
C ILE A 56 -24.24 -38.86 -5.28
N TYR A 57 -23.74 -37.70 -4.86
CA TYR A 57 -24.58 -36.54 -4.62
C TYR A 57 -25.33 -36.09 -5.87
N LYS A 58 -24.67 -35.98 -7.03
CA LYS A 58 -25.31 -35.60 -8.30
C LYS A 58 -26.43 -36.56 -8.74
N GLU A 59 -26.30 -37.84 -8.42
CA GLU A 59 -27.31 -38.86 -8.73
C GLU A 59 -28.42 -38.96 -7.67
N SER A 60 -28.26 -38.27 -6.53
CA SER A 60 -29.20 -38.33 -5.41
C SER A 60 -30.50 -37.55 -5.66
N ALA A 61 -31.58 -37.98 -5.00
CA ALA A 61 -32.85 -37.25 -4.98
C ALA A 61 -32.71 -35.84 -4.37
N LEU A 62 -31.77 -35.66 -3.43
CA LEU A 62 -31.47 -34.38 -2.79
C LEU A 62 -30.93 -33.36 -3.81
N TYR A 63 -30.00 -33.77 -4.67
CA TYR A 63 -29.51 -32.90 -5.75
C TYR A 63 -30.62 -32.50 -6.70
N LYS A 64 -31.48 -33.46 -7.10
CA LYS A 64 -32.62 -33.17 -7.99
C LYS A 64 -33.57 -32.14 -7.36
N SER A 65 -33.94 -32.30 -6.10
CA SER A 65 -34.79 -31.35 -5.38
C SER A 65 -34.15 -29.96 -5.26
N ASN A 66 -32.85 -29.88 -4.96
CA ASN A 66 -32.14 -28.60 -4.89
C ASN A 66 -32.04 -27.92 -6.26
N TYR A 67 -31.86 -28.71 -7.32
CA TYR A 67 -31.81 -28.20 -8.69
C TYR A 67 -33.17 -27.63 -9.12
N GLU A 68 -34.26 -28.35 -8.86
CA GLU A 68 -35.63 -27.88 -9.11
C GLU A 68 -35.95 -26.61 -8.32
N LEU A 69 -35.60 -26.58 -7.03
CA LEU A 69 -35.78 -25.39 -6.18
C LEU A 69 -34.97 -24.19 -6.69
N ALA A 70 -33.72 -24.40 -7.09
CA ALA A 70 -32.89 -23.33 -7.67
C ALA A 70 -33.49 -22.82 -8.99
N GLN A 71 -34.04 -23.70 -9.82
CA GLN A 71 -34.69 -23.32 -11.07
C GLN A 71 -35.99 -22.55 -10.82
N GLU A 72 -36.76 -22.93 -9.81
CA GLU A 72 -37.97 -22.21 -9.40
C GLU A 72 -37.62 -20.80 -8.88
N LEU A 73 -36.68 -20.69 -7.94
CA LEU A 73 -36.23 -19.42 -7.37
C LEU A 73 -35.49 -18.53 -8.36
N SER A 74 -34.96 -19.09 -9.45
CA SER A 74 -34.33 -18.31 -10.53
C SER A 74 -35.34 -17.56 -11.40
N LYS A 75 -36.62 -17.92 -11.35
CA LYS A 75 -37.68 -17.24 -12.10
C LYS A 75 -38.14 -16.03 -11.28
N PRO A 76 -37.99 -14.81 -11.80
CA PRO A 76 -38.44 -13.62 -11.10
C PRO A 76 -39.97 -13.59 -10.98
N ASP A 77 -40.48 -13.06 -9.88
CA ASP A 77 -41.92 -12.89 -9.68
C ASP A 77 -42.51 -11.96 -10.75
N PRO A 78 -43.73 -12.22 -11.27
CA PRO A 78 -44.36 -11.36 -12.27
C PRO A 78 -44.51 -9.92 -11.79
N GLY A 79 -43.88 -8.97 -12.48
CA GLY A 79 -43.88 -7.56 -12.12
C GLY A 79 -42.73 -7.12 -11.20
N SER A 80 -41.83 -8.03 -10.82
CA SER A 80 -40.57 -7.66 -10.18
C SER A 80 -39.60 -7.05 -11.19
N SER A 81 -38.80 -6.09 -10.74
CA SER A 81 -37.71 -5.48 -11.49
C SER A 81 -36.38 -5.90 -10.90
N ASP A 82 -35.34 -5.99 -11.73
CA ASP A 82 -33.99 -6.28 -11.26
C ASP A 82 -33.55 -5.27 -10.18
N LEU A 83 -32.86 -5.78 -9.16
CA LEU A 83 -32.24 -4.97 -8.12
C LEU A 83 -31.18 -4.06 -8.76
N HIS A 84 -31.51 -2.77 -8.91
CA HIS A 84 -30.58 -1.77 -9.41
C HIS A 84 -30.07 -0.90 -8.26
N PHE A 85 -28.76 -0.93 -8.02
CA PHE A 85 -28.11 0.00 -7.11
C PHE A 85 -27.56 1.17 -7.93
N GLU A 86 -27.97 2.40 -7.59
CA GLU A 86 -27.47 3.61 -8.27
C GLU A 86 -25.96 3.80 -8.11
N ARG A 87 -25.36 3.24 -7.05
CA ARG A 87 -23.95 3.40 -6.72
C ARG A 87 -23.35 2.07 -6.27
N THR A 88 -22.11 1.84 -6.69
CA THR A 88 -21.32 0.68 -6.24
C THR A 88 -21.01 0.72 -4.75
N PHE A 89 -20.91 1.92 -4.17
CA PHE A 89 -20.60 2.14 -2.75
C PHE A 89 -21.77 2.82 -2.04
N ALA A 90 -21.94 2.50 -0.75
CA ALA A 90 -23.01 3.05 0.08
C ALA A 90 -22.95 4.58 0.24
N GLN A 91 -21.74 5.16 0.21
CA GLN A 91 -21.50 6.59 0.44
C GLN A 91 -20.90 7.28 -0.79
N SER A 92 -21.07 8.61 -0.85
CA SER A 92 -20.44 9.42 -1.90
C SER A 92 -18.91 9.35 -1.84
N TRP A 93 -18.24 9.63 -2.96
CA TRP A 93 -16.78 9.60 -3.02
C TRP A 93 -16.11 10.54 -2.00
N TRP A 94 -16.71 11.71 -1.73
CA TRP A 94 -16.17 12.68 -0.78
C TRP A 94 -16.23 12.17 0.67
N GLU A 95 -17.33 11.52 1.06
CA GLU A 95 -17.46 10.94 2.39
C GLU A 95 -16.54 9.72 2.56
N GLN A 96 -16.33 8.94 1.48
CA GLN A 96 -15.30 7.90 1.47
C GLN A 96 -13.91 8.49 1.72
N PHE A 97 -13.54 9.55 0.99
CA PHE A 97 -12.24 10.22 1.15
C PHE A 97 -12.05 10.77 2.57
N LYS A 98 -13.03 11.49 3.12
CA LYS A 98 -12.97 11.98 4.51
C LYS A 98 -12.79 10.85 5.52
N SER A 99 -13.53 9.75 5.34
CA SER A 99 -13.46 8.60 6.23
C SER A 99 -12.09 7.93 6.16
N CYS A 100 -11.54 7.75 4.94
CA CYS A 100 -10.19 7.25 4.73
C CYS A 100 -9.15 8.19 5.34
N LEU A 101 -9.27 9.51 5.13
CA LEU A 101 -8.35 10.51 5.67
C LEU A 101 -8.36 10.53 7.19
N TRP A 102 -9.54 10.49 7.81
CA TRP A 102 -9.69 10.39 9.26
C TRP A 102 -9.05 9.11 9.80
N LYS A 103 -9.35 7.96 9.18
CA LYS A 103 -8.77 6.66 9.56
C LYS A 103 -7.24 6.69 9.47
N MET A 104 -6.69 7.17 8.36
CA MET A 104 -5.24 7.22 8.13
C MET A 104 -4.56 8.19 9.09
N SER A 105 -5.11 9.40 9.27
CA SER A 105 -4.60 10.36 10.24
C SER A 105 -4.56 9.78 11.66
N LEU A 106 -5.61 9.04 12.04
CA LEU A 106 -5.68 8.38 13.34
C LEU A 106 -4.68 7.22 13.47
N SER A 107 -4.47 6.44 12.40
CA SER A 107 -3.45 5.38 12.35
C SER A 107 -2.05 5.95 12.53
N TYR A 108 -1.72 7.04 11.82
CA TYR A 108 -0.43 7.73 11.91
C TYR A 108 -0.18 8.30 13.30
N TRP A 109 -1.22 8.81 13.95
CA TRP A 109 -1.15 9.34 15.32
C TRP A 109 -1.01 8.24 16.38
N ARG A 110 -1.82 7.18 16.31
CA ARG A 110 -1.85 6.12 17.34
C ARG A 110 -0.70 5.13 17.23
N SER A 111 -0.13 4.97 16.03
CA SER A 111 1.00 4.08 15.76
C SER A 111 2.21 4.91 15.30
N PRO A 112 2.84 5.68 16.20
CA PRO A 112 3.82 6.69 15.82
C PRO A 112 5.15 6.12 15.35
N ALA A 113 5.40 4.82 15.49
CA ALA A 113 6.70 4.20 15.21
C ALA A 113 7.27 4.61 13.84
N TYR A 114 6.44 4.66 12.81
CA TYR A 114 6.85 5.10 11.47
C TYR A 114 7.31 6.56 11.43
N ASN A 115 6.45 7.50 11.84
CA ASN A 115 6.74 8.94 11.76
C ASN A 115 7.81 9.37 12.77
N LEU A 116 7.77 8.81 13.98
CA LEU A 116 8.74 9.09 15.04
C LEU A 116 10.15 8.65 14.64
N MET A 117 10.29 7.45 14.04
CA MET A 117 11.58 7.00 13.53
C MET A 117 12.11 7.89 12.40
N ARG A 118 11.23 8.37 11.50
CA ARG A 118 11.62 9.30 10.42
C ARG A 118 12.12 10.64 10.95
N ILE A 119 11.38 11.23 11.89
CA ILE A 119 11.76 12.50 12.54
C ILE A 119 13.08 12.32 13.30
N PHE A 120 13.17 11.29 14.15
CA PHE A 120 14.39 10.99 14.91
C PHE A 120 15.61 10.74 14.01
N HIS A 121 15.46 9.95 12.94
CA HIS A 121 16.54 9.72 11.99
C HIS A 121 16.99 11.02 11.29
N THR A 122 16.04 11.91 10.98
CA THR A 122 16.34 13.21 10.36
C THR A 122 17.07 14.13 11.32
N LEU A 123 16.63 14.18 12.58
CA LEU A 123 17.29 14.90 13.66
C LEU A 123 18.76 14.46 13.78
N VAL A 124 19.00 13.17 13.99
CA VAL A 124 20.34 12.61 14.18
C VAL A 124 21.22 12.85 12.95
N SER A 125 20.68 12.59 11.75
CA SER A 125 21.42 12.82 10.50
C SER A 125 21.78 14.29 10.32
N SER A 126 20.83 15.20 10.54
CA SER A 126 21.05 16.64 10.41
C SER A 126 22.13 17.15 11.36
N LEU A 127 22.19 16.63 12.60
CA LEU A 127 23.23 16.97 13.57
C LEU A 127 24.61 16.43 13.16
N ILE A 128 24.69 15.16 12.77
CA ILE A 128 25.97 14.54 12.34
C ILE A 128 26.53 15.30 11.14
N PHE A 129 25.71 15.56 10.14
CA PHE A 129 26.14 16.25 8.95
C PHE A 129 26.39 17.75 9.16
N GLY A 130 25.60 18.40 10.02
CA GLY A 130 25.84 19.78 10.42
C GLY A 130 27.19 19.94 11.13
N LEU A 131 27.58 18.97 11.95
CA LEU A 131 28.91 18.92 12.58
C LEU A 131 30.02 18.64 11.56
N LEU A 132 29.80 17.70 10.63
CA LEU A 132 30.77 17.33 9.60
C LEU A 132 31.12 18.51 8.67
N PHE A 133 30.11 19.30 8.28
CA PHE A 133 30.26 20.43 7.35
C PHE A 133 30.20 21.80 8.05
N TRP A 134 30.64 21.84 9.31
CA TRP A 134 30.55 23.03 10.16
C TRP A 134 31.18 24.27 9.52
N LYS A 135 30.36 25.32 9.34
CA LYS A 135 30.75 26.62 8.74
C LYS A 135 31.40 26.53 7.35
N GLN A 136 31.26 25.42 6.64
CA GLN A 136 31.87 25.26 5.32
C GLN A 136 31.22 26.18 4.27
N GLY A 137 29.95 26.57 4.47
CA GLY A 137 29.22 27.50 3.60
C GLY A 137 29.79 28.93 3.57
N GLN A 138 30.65 29.29 4.52
CA GLN A 138 31.30 30.60 4.57
C GLN A 138 32.59 30.66 3.74
N LYS A 139 33.16 29.51 3.39
CA LYS A 139 34.47 29.40 2.72
C LYS A 139 34.31 29.12 1.23
N ILE A 140 33.65 30.00 0.47
CA ILE A 140 33.36 29.76 -0.96
C ILE A 140 34.39 30.38 -1.93
N ASP A 141 35.57 30.74 -1.43
CA ASP A 141 36.56 31.52 -2.19
C ASP A 141 37.28 30.74 -3.29
N THR A 142 37.35 29.41 -3.16
CA THR A 142 38.02 28.51 -4.11
C THR A 142 37.00 27.58 -4.76
N GLN A 143 37.19 27.26 -6.05
CA GLN A 143 36.37 26.26 -6.76
C GLN A 143 36.22 24.95 -5.96
N GLN A 144 37.30 24.45 -5.36
CA GLN A 144 37.27 23.25 -4.53
C GLN A 144 36.32 23.36 -3.33
N ASN A 145 36.31 24.50 -2.63
CA ASN A 145 35.41 24.67 -1.50
C ASN A 145 33.95 24.83 -1.95
N LEU A 146 33.71 25.49 -3.09
CA LEU A 146 32.38 25.55 -3.70
C LEU A 146 31.87 24.14 -4.04
N PHE A 147 32.68 23.30 -4.69
CA PHE A 147 32.35 21.90 -4.96
C PHE A 147 32.11 21.09 -3.69
N THR A 148 32.84 21.38 -2.61
CA THR A 148 32.65 20.73 -1.30
C THR A 148 31.29 21.07 -0.71
N VAL A 149 30.87 22.33 -0.74
CA VAL A 149 29.55 22.76 -0.22
C VAL A 149 28.42 22.21 -1.08
N LEU A 150 28.55 22.26 -2.41
CA LEU A 150 27.55 21.69 -3.32
C LEU A 150 27.44 20.17 -3.16
N GLY A 151 28.57 19.47 -3.03
CA GLY A 151 28.60 18.03 -2.80
C GLY A 151 28.02 17.63 -1.45
N ALA A 152 28.25 18.44 -0.41
CA ALA A 152 27.60 18.26 0.88
C ALA A 152 26.08 18.35 0.77
N ILE A 153 25.55 19.44 0.18
CA ILE A 153 24.10 19.64 0.00
C ILE A 153 23.49 18.50 -0.82
N TYR A 154 24.14 18.13 -1.92
CA TYR A 154 23.74 17.01 -2.78
C TYR A 154 23.65 15.70 -1.99
N GLY A 155 24.72 15.34 -1.27
CA GLY A 155 24.79 14.10 -0.50
C GLY A 155 23.72 14.04 0.58
N LEU A 156 23.46 15.16 1.26
CA LEU A 156 22.45 15.28 2.31
C LEU A 156 21.03 15.05 1.80
N VAL A 157 20.68 15.74 0.72
CA VAL A 157 19.34 15.71 0.14
C VAL A 157 19.00 14.32 -0.40
N ILE A 158 19.96 13.67 -1.08
CA ILE A 158 19.79 12.29 -1.54
C ILE A 158 19.74 11.32 -0.37
N PHE A 159 20.65 11.43 0.60
CA PHE A 159 20.69 10.51 1.74
C PHE A 159 19.37 10.50 2.50
N LEU A 160 18.82 11.67 2.81
CA LEU A 160 17.52 11.75 3.50
C LEU A 160 16.35 11.33 2.61
N GLY A 161 16.39 11.64 1.31
CA GLY A 161 15.37 11.19 0.36
C GLY A 161 15.28 9.67 0.27
N VAL A 162 16.43 9.01 0.10
CA VAL A 162 16.56 7.54 0.05
C VAL A 162 16.03 6.90 1.32
N ASN A 163 16.47 7.36 2.51
CA ASN A 163 16.01 6.80 3.78
C ASN A 163 14.48 6.95 3.97
N ASN A 164 13.93 8.12 3.62
CA ASN A 164 12.49 8.34 3.69
C ASN A 164 11.69 7.43 2.77
N CYS A 165 12.16 7.26 1.53
CA CYS A 165 11.54 6.39 0.54
C CYS A 165 11.53 4.94 1.01
N THR A 166 12.66 4.43 1.54
CA THR A 166 12.77 3.05 2.05
C THR A 166 11.82 2.79 3.22
N SER A 167 11.77 3.69 4.21
CA SER A 167 10.85 3.55 5.34
C SER A 167 9.38 3.65 4.92
N ALA A 168 9.06 4.57 4.00
CA ALA A 168 7.69 4.72 3.47
C ALA A 168 7.23 3.46 2.72
N LEU A 169 8.13 2.85 1.93
CA LEU A 169 7.85 1.63 1.18
C LEU A 169 7.35 0.50 2.08
N GLN A 170 8.03 0.27 3.21
CA GLN A 170 7.66 -0.76 4.19
C GLN A 170 6.30 -0.47 4.84
N TYR A 171 6.09 0.78 5.25
CA TYR A 171 4.83 1.18 5.88
C TYR A 171 3.64 1.03 4.93
N PHE A 172 3.78 1.49 3.67
CA PHE A 172 2.72 1.42 2.67
C PHE A 172 2.34 -0.02 2.28
N GLU A 173 3.26 -0.97 2.33
CA GLU A 173 2.92 -2.39 2.15
C GLU A 173 1.94 -2.88 3.22
N THR A 174 2.19 -2.53 4.49
CA THR A 174 1.33 -2.96 5.59
C THR A 174 -0.09 -2.40 5.47
N GLU A 175 -0.23 -1.12 5.13
CA GLU A 175 -1.53 -0.47 4.90
C GLU A 175 -2.24 -1.04 3.66
N ARG A 176 -1.52 -1.38 2.60
CA ARG A 176 -2.09 -2.01 1.40
C ARG A 176 -2.77 -3.35 1.71
N ASN A 177 -2.19 -4.16 2.59
CA ASN A 177 -2.79 -5.43 3.00
C ASN A 177 -4.14 -5.24 3.71
N VAL A 178 -4.26 -4.19 4.52
CA VAL A 178 -5.52 -3.80 5.15
C VAL A 178 -6.51 -3.29 4.10
N MET A 179 -6.07 -2.43 3.18
CA MET A 179 -6.89 -1.90 2.10
C MET A 179 -7.50 -2.99 1.24
N TYR A 180 -6.74 -4.04 0.90
CA TYR A 180 -7.29 -5.16 0.12
C TYR A 180 -8.46 -5.82 0.83
N ARG A 181 -8.37 -6.09 2.13
CA ARG A 181 -9.47 -6.70 2.91
C ARG A 181 -10.70 -5.80 2.94
N GLU A 182 -10.51 -4.51 3.20
CA GLU A 182 -11.60 -3.52 3.25
C GLU A 182 -12.26 -3.30 1.88
N ARG A 183 -11.46 -3.37 0.80
CA ARG A 183 -11.95 -3.29 -0.57
C ARG A 183 -12.73 -4.53 -0.99
N PHE A 184 -12.31 -5.73 -0.60
CA PHE A 184 -13.09 -6.96 -0.83
C PHE A 184 -14.43 -6.93 -0.11
N ALA A 185 -14.52 -6.25 1.03
CA ALA A 185 -15.77 -5.99 1.73
C ALA A 185 -16.62 -4.84 1.11
N GLY A 186 -16.16 -4.19 0.04
CA GLY A 186 -16.89 -3.13 -0.65
C GLY A 186 -16.99 -1.81 0.13
N MET A 187 -16.08 -1.53 1.06
CA MET A 187 -16.20 -0.38 1.98
C MET A 187 -15.97 0.98 1.30
N TYR A 188 -14.98 1.09 0.41
CA TYR A 188 -14.62 2.34 -0.27
C TYR A 188 -13.83 2.09 -1.57
N SER A 189 -13.74 3.13 -2.41
CA SER A 189 -12.96 3.10 -3.65
C SER A 189 -11.45 3.24 -3.41
N ALA A 190 -10.65 2.54 -4.23
CA ALA A 190 -9.19 2.62 -4.14
C ALA A 190 -8.64 4.04 -4.33
N PHE A 191 -9.32 4.85 -5.14
CA PHE A 191 -8.94 6.24 -5.40
C PHE A 191 -9.12 7.13 -4.16
N ALA A 192 -10.22 6.97 -3.40
CA ALA A 192 -10.42 7.70 -2.15
C ALA A 192 -9.32 7.37 -1.11
N PHE A 193 -8.92 6.10 -1.03
CA PHE A 193 -7.82 5.65 -0.17
C PHE A 193 -6.47 6.24 -0.59
N ALA A 194 -6.12 6.14 -1.88
CA ALA A 194 -4.84 6.66 -2.38
C ALA A 194 -4.69 8.16 -2.13
N LEU A 195 -5.75 8.94 -2.37
CA LEU A 195 -5.74 10.37 -2.11
C LEU A 195 -5.62 10.68 -0.61
N ALA A 196 -6.32 9.94 0.25
CA ALA A 196 -6.21 10.09 1.70
C ALA A 196 -4.78 9.83 2.19
N GLN A 197 -4.10 8.84 1.62
CA GLN A 197 -2.71 8.52 1.93
C GLN A 197 -1.76 9.66 1.57
N VAL A 198 -1.91 10.21 0.36
CA VAL A 198 -1.11 11.35 -0.13
C VAL A 198 -1.25 12.56 0.79
N VAL A 199 -2.48 12.88 1.21
CA VAL A 199 -2.76 14.05 2.05
C VAL A 199 -2.25 13.85 3.48
N THR A 200 -2.32 12.63 4.01
CA THR A 200 -1.88 12.31 5.38
C THR A 200 -0.37 12.49 5.55
N GLU A 201 0.43 12.27 4.51
CA GLU A 201 1.90 12.41 4.56
C GLU A 201 2.39 13.88 4.63
N ILE A 202 1.63 14.81 4.07
CA ILE A 202 2.05 16.22 3.88
C ILE A 202 2.49 16.88 5.20
N PRO A 203 1.71 16.84 6.30
CA PRO A 203 2.09 17.51 7.55
C PRO A 203 3.38 16.94 8.17
N TYR A 204 3.57 15.62 8.12
CA TYR A 204 4.74 14.95 8.70
C TYR A 204 6.02 15.26 7.90
N ILE A 205 5.93 15.24 6.57
CA ILE A 205 7.05 15.61 5.68
C ILE A 205 7.40 17.09 5.85
N PHE A 206 6.40 17.95 6.04
CA PHE A 206 6.64 19.37 6.30
C PHE A 206 7.43 19.57 7.60
N ILE A 207 7.01 18.95 8.71
CA ILE A 207 7.73 19.01 9.99
C ILE A 207 9.16 18.51 9.84
N GLN A 208 9.35 17.37 9.18
CA GLN A 208 10.67 16.78 8.93
C GLN A 208 11.58 17.69 8.10
N SER A 209 11.03 18.33 7.05
CA SER A 209 11.78 19.28 6.23
C SER A 209 12.16 20.55 6.99
N ALA A 210 11.26 21.05 7.84
CA ALA A 210 11.49 22.23 8.67
C ALA A 210 12.57 21.96 9.71
N GLU A 211 12.47 20.84 10.43
CA GLU A 211 13.48 20.36 11.38
C GLU A 211 14.87 20.30 10.73
N PHE A 212 14.97 19.67 9.55
CA PHE A 212 16.23 19.56 8.84
C PHE A 212 16.84 20.92 8.51
N VAL A 213 16.06 21.84 7.91
CA VAL A 213 16.56 23.16 7.53
C VAL A 213 16.93 24.00 8.74
N ILE A 214 16.15 23.95 9.82
CA ILE A 214 16.42 24.69 11.06
C ILE A 214 17.78 24.31 11.65
N ILE A 215 18.21 23.05 11.51
CA ILE A 215 19.48 22.55 12.07
C ILE A 215 20.64 22.77 11.08
N ILE A 216 20.51 22.27 9.85
CA ILE A 216 21.60 22.26 8.86
C ILE A 216 21.98 23.66 8.39
N TYR A 217 20.99 24.53 8.15
CA TYR A 217 21.22 25.84 7.58
C TYR A 217 22.17 26.71 8.43
N PRO A 218 21.94 26.87 9.75
CA PRO A 218 22.88 27.60 10.61
C PRO A 218 24.20 26.85 10.83
N MET A 219 24.20 25.52 11.00
CA MET A 219 25.42 24.76 11.28
C MET A 219 26.42 24.79 10.12
N MET A 220 25.94 24.70 8.88
CA MET A 220 26.79 24.86 7.69
C MET A 220 27.22 26.31 7.44
N GLY A 221 26.59 27.28 8.10
CA GLY A 221 26.89 28.70 7.92
C GLY A 221 26.48 29.24 6.54
N LEU A 222 25.35 28.78 6.00
CA LEU A 222 24.81 29.26 4.72
C LEU A 222 24.33 30.72 4.82
N TYR A 223 24.17 31.38 3.67
CA TYR A 223 23.84 32.81 3.61
C TYR A 223 22.50 33.14 4.27
N GLY A 224 22.53 33.83 5.42
CA GLY A 224 21.36 34.13 6.24
C GLY A 224 20.39 35.17 5.65
N SER A 225 19.60 34.77 4.66
CA SER A 225 18.46 35.55 4.15
C SER A 225 17.18 34.74 4.25
N ALA A 226 16.11 35.33 4.77
CA ALA A 226 14.79 34.68 4.90
C ALA A 226 14.30 34.09 3.57
N TYR A 227 14.57 34.78 2.45
CA TYR A 227 14.26 34.30 1.11
C TYR A 227 14.98 33.00 0.76
N LYS A 228 16.30 32.92 1.03
CA LYS A 228 17.10 31.72 0.74
C LYS A 228 16.77 30.56 1.66
N VAL A 229 16.45 30.84 2.93
CA VAL A 229 15.98 29.83 3.88
C VAL A 229 14.65 29.23 3.42
N PHE A 230 13.71 30.08 3.01
CA PHE A 230 12.42 29.62 2.47
C PHE A 230 12.58 28.72 1.25
N TRP A 231 13.42 29.09 0.29
CA TRP A 231 13.70 28.25 -0.88
C TRP A 231 14.39 26.93 -0.52
N SER A 232 15.26 26.93 0.50
CA SER A 232 15.88 25.71 1.01
C SER A 232 14.84 24.78 1.65
N LEU A 233 13.91 25.34 2.43
CA LEU A 233 12.81 24.60 3.04
C LEU A 233 11.89 24.01 1.96
N TYR A 234 11.46 24.84 1.01
CA TYR A 234 10.61 24.42 -0.10
C TYR A 234 11.27 23.31 -0.93
N SER A 235 12.54 23.48 -1.29
CA SER A 235 13.28 22.47 -2.06
C SER A 235 13.41 21.15 -1.30
N MET A 236 13.70 21.20 0.00
CA MET A 236 13.80 20.00 0.83
C MET A 236 12.44 19.30 1.00
N PHE A 237 11.38 20.08 1.21
CA PHE A 237 10.01 19.59 1.30
C PHE A 237 9.58 18.87 0.01
N CYS A 238 9.78 19.50 -1.15
CA CYS A 238 9.50 18.90 -2.45
C CYS A 238 10.34 17.64 -2.72
N ASN A 239 11.61 17.64 -2.32
CA ASN A 239 12.47 16.46 -2.44
C ASN A 239 11.91 15.29 -1.62
N LEU A 240 11.61 15.50 -0.34
CA LEU A 240 11.07 14.45 0.52
C LEU A 240 9.70 13.94 0.05
N LEU A 241 8.82 14.83 -0.42
CA LEU A 241 7.55 14.44 -1.04
C LEU A 241 7.77 13.57 -2.28
N SER A 242 8.69 13.95 -3.17
CA SER A 242 8.99 13.21 -4.40
C SER A 242 9.46 11.79 -4.09
N PHE A 243 10.35 11.63 -3.11
CA PHE A 243 10.82 10.32 -2.66
C PHE A 243 9.71 9.51 -1.96
N ASN A 244 8.87 10.12 -1.13
CA ASN A 244 7.77 9.44 -0.46
C ASN A 244 6.71 8.96 -1.47
N TYR A 245 6.32 9.80 -2.42
CA TYR A 245 5.35 9.43 -3.46
C TYR A 245 5.91 8.48 -4.51
N LEU A 246 7.23 8.46 -4.73
CA LEU A 246 7.87 7.37 -5.46
C LEU A 246 7.64 6.03 -4.74
N ALA A 247 7.77 5.97 -3.41
CA ALA A 247 7.50 4.74 -2.66
C ALA A 247 6.03 4.29 -2.80
N LEU A 248 5.08 5.24 -2.74
CA LEU A 248 3.66 4.98 -2.95
C LEU A 248 3.38 4.43 -4.35
N PHE A 249 3.99 5.04 -5.38
CA PHE A 249 3.87 4.59 -6.77
C PHE A 249 4.41 3.16 -6.93
N LEU A 250 5.60 2.88 -6.41
CA LEU A 250 6.24 1.57 -6.53
C LEU A 250 5.43 0.46 -5.85
N ILE A 251 4.92 0.68 -4.63
CA ILE A 251 4.05 -0.29 -3.94
C ILE A 251 2.71 -0.46 -4.66
N SER A 252 2.23 0.55 -5.38
CA SER A 252 0.96 0.44 -6.10
C SER A 252 1.07 -0.41 -7.37
N ILE A 253 2.22 -0.40 -8.04
CA ILE A 253 2.42 -1.14 -9.30
C ILE A 253 3.01 -2.55 -9.11
N THR A 254 3.63 -2.83 -7.97
CA THR A 254 4.25 -4.15 -7.70
C THR A 254 3.38 -5.03 -6.82
N PRO A 255 3.43 -6.36 -6.98
CA PRO A 255 2.65 -7.28 -6.14
C PRO A 255 3.23 -7.44 -4.73
N ASN A 256 4.54 -7.28 -4.55
CA ASN A 256 5.23 -7.50 -3.27
C ASN A 256 6.32 -6.46 -3.01
N PHE A 257 6.71 -6.31 -1.74
CA PHE A 257 7.75 -5.36 -1.34
C PHE A 257 9.12 -5.65 -1.92
N MET A 258 9.51 -6.92 -2.07
CA MET A 258 10.85 -7.27 -2.58
C MET A 258 11.07 -6.74 -4.00
N LEU A 259 10.08 -6.89 -4.88
CA LEU A 259 10.12 -6.31 -6.22
C LEU A 259 10.08 -4.78 -6.19
N ALA A 260 9.29 -4.20 -5.28
CA ALA A 260 9.24 -2.74 -5.10
C ALA A 260 10.61 -2.18 -4.70
N ALA A 261 11.33 -2.84 -3.78
CA ALA A 261 12.65 -2.45 -3.31
C ALA A 261 13.72 -2.57 -4.41
N ILE A 262 13.65 -3.62 -5.25
CA ILE A 262 14.53 -3.75 -6.41
C ILE A 262 14.31 -2.58 -7.38
N LEU A 263 13.06 -2.29 -7.75
CA LEU A 263 12.76 -1.15 -8.63
C LEU A 263 13.16 0.19 -8.02
N GLN A 264 12.93 0.37 -6.73
CA GLN A 264 13.33 1.56 -5.98
C GLN A 264 14.84 1.82 -6.13
N SER A 265 15.67 0.78 -6.05
CA SER A 265 17.13 0.92 -6.22
C SER A 265 17.52 1.43 -7.62
N LEU A 266 16.80 1.03 -8.67
CA LEU A 266 17.02 1.53 -10.04
C LEU A 266 16.68 3.02 -10.15
N PHE A 267 15.57 3.45 -9.54
CA PHE A 267 15.20 4.86 -9.49
C PHE A 267 16.22 5.69 -8.71
N PHE A 268 16.77 5.17 -7.61
CA PHE A 268 17.81 5.87 -6.86
C PHE A 268 19.08 6.06 -7.68
N VAL A 269 19.51 5.04 -8.42
CA VAL A 269 20.66 5.17 -9.34
C VAL A 269 20.38 6.23 -10.40
N ALA A 270 19.18 6.24 -10.99
CA ALA A 270 18.80 7.24 -11.98
C ALA A 270 18.79 8.66 -11.38
N PHE A 271 18.18 8.86 -10.21
CA PHE A 271 18.16 10.16 -9.53
C PHE A 271 19.57 10.62 -9.16
N ASN A 272 20.43 9.72 -8.70
CA ASN A 272 21.82 10.02 -8.37
C ASN A 272 22.63 10.46 -9.61
N LEU A 273 22.46 9.75 -10.73
CA LEU A 273 23.18 10.02 -11.98
C LEU A 273 22.73 11.33 -12.63
N PHE A 274 21.43 11.59 -12.67
CA PHE A 274 20.83 12.74 -13.37
C PHE A 274 20.55 13.96 -12.49
N ALA A 275 20.98 13.95 -11.21
CA ALA A 275 20.84 15.10 -10.31
C ALA A 275 21.73 16.31 -10.66
N GLY A 276 22.59 16.20 -11.68
CA GLY A 276 23.41 17.32 -12.19
C GLY A 276 24.71 17.58 -11.42
N PHE A 277 24.97 16.85 -10.32
CA PHE A 277 26.23 16.94 -9.58
C PHE A 277 27.30 15.99 -10.11
N LEU A 278 26.98 14.71 -10.32
CA LEU A 278 27.92 13.71 -10.85
C LEU A 278 28.18 13.89 -12.35
N ILE A 279 27.13 14.15 -13.13
CA ILE A 279 27.22 14.52 -14.53
C ILE A 279 26.75 15.97 -14.62
N PRO A 280 27.66 16.95 -14.83
CA PRO A 280 27.26 18.32 -15.04
C PRO A 280 26.43 18.40 -16.33
N LEU A 281 25.21 18.94 -16.23
CA LEU A 281 24.41 19.23 -17.41
C LEU A 281 25.18 20.20 -18.32
N PRO A 282 25.20 19.98 -19.65
CA PRO A 282 25.88 20.89 -20.55
C PRO A 282 25.27 22.29 -20.37
N LEU A 283 26.13 23.26 -20.04
CA LEU A 283 25.75 24.67 -20.00
C LEU A 283 25.13 25.00 -21.35
N GLN A 284 23.84 25.30 -21.37
CA GLN A 284 23.20 25.86 -22.55
C GLN A 284 23.95 27.14 -22.89
N ASP A 285 24.63 27.13 -24.03
CA ASP A 285 25.35 28.29 -24.55
C ASP A 285 24.39 29.50 -24.55
N PRO A 286 24.75 30.66 -23.96
CA PRO A 286 23.92 31.86 -23.92
C PRO A 286 23.45 32.34 -25.31
N THR A 287 24.10 31.86 -26.38
CA THR A 287 23.68 32.14 -27.75
C THR A 287 22.43 31.37 -28.22
N SER A 288 21.98 30.36 -27.46
CA SER A 288 20.82 29.53 -27.81
C SER A 288 19.45 30.14 -27.43
N GLU A 289 19.41 31.14 -26.53
CA GLU A 289 18.16 31.84 -26.15
C GLU A 289 17.50 32.57 -27.32
N LYS A 290 18.26 32.99 -28.34
CA LYS A 290 17.71 33.66 -29.53
C LYS A 290 17.07 32.71 -30.53
N ARG A 291 17.20 31.38 -30.39
CA ARG A 291 16.60 30.41 -31.34
C ARG A 291 15.31 29.74 -30.86
N PHE A 292 14.99 29.80 -29.57
CA PHE A 292 13.85 29.05 -29.01
C PHE A 292 12.64 29.90 -28.59
N SER A 293 12.70 31.24 -28.70
CA SER A 293 11.55 32.11 -28.41
C SER A 293 10.50 32.21 -29.54
N ILE A 294 10.58 31.36 -30.57
CA ILE A 294 9.54 31.25 -31.60
C ILE A 294 9.20 29.77 -31.72
N LYS A 295 7.96 29.41 -31.33
CA LYS A 295 7.36 28.06 -31.20
C LYS A 295 7.47 27.44 -29.81
N VAL A 296 6.71 27.99 -28.86
CA VAL A 296 5.54 27.28 -28.30
C VAL A 296 4.55 28.38 -27.88
N ILE A 297 3.46 28.50 -28.63
CA ILE A 297 2.18 29.06 -28.16
C ILE A 297 1.49 27.93 -27.40
#